data_AF-A0AA36I0H8-F1
#
_entry.id   AF-A0AA36I0H8-F1
#
_cell.length_a   1.000
_cell.length_b   1.000
_cell.length_c   1.000
_cell.angle_alpha   90.00
_cell.angle_beta   90.00
_cell.angle_gamma   90.00
#
_symmetry.space_group_name_H-M   'P 1'
#
loop_
_entity.id
_entity.type
_entity.pdbx_description
1 polymer ?
#
loop_
_entity_poly.entity_id
_entity_poly.type
_entity_poly.pdbx_seq_one_letter_code
_entity_poly.pdbx_strand_id
1 'polypeptide(L)'
;MGCCGGKRPEAPTDGCPYKVGKRYKVARPLEVWSSESLDGTRLASLRAKKDVVLLVQVSDHSGAHRGYVIPQPAENHPAGWISLEDLRGKSMQSALQRAELPGSWDLKARYSVQNPATLRAGPTLDSDWIGELNAGAEVLLLDFSVTVGDGKARLRALVSAGDKIGWMSPETGVGDHLLEPVNLLSRKVVDLHKQSMRQSSSGGGGVRKSYQQGGNSPWEAGATYRMLERVAVRSTSDLASSELFKVSAGGLVEVQETNNVELQGGWCPVARIIVEEGTEKGKTGWVRCSAKDGHDLMDTRDHKEYEKILEKMRRSIDAELVHVSHDATPAAIQAGIVETQKKLEAKKEEERRRQEELEQQEKEKERQREEQKEKERRKKELTEDTDGPVQQDGSQRRPPRRKRLDLALVWLTPCTTSSTSTQAARMTGGPSATEWSLRKSLSAACAPAAGDPLPVVHVLDVTSSFRVSLKQISEQCLCYWSSLVQVTRRHTCQLVH
;
A
#
# COMPACT_ATOMS: atom_id res chain seq x y z
N MET A 1 -18.97 0.55 -35.36
CA MET A 1 -19.36 -0.25 -34.19
C MET A 1 -18.09 -0.59 -33.42
N GLY A 2 -17.80 0.12 -32.33
CA GLY A 2 -16.60 -0.11 -31.53
C GLY A 2 -16.85 -1.23 -30.54
N CYS A 3 -16.28 -2.42 -30.80
CA CYS A 3 -16.26 -3.50 -29.81
C CYS A 3 -15.44 -3.04 -28.61
N CYS A 4 -16.10 -2.64 -27.52
CA CYS A 4 -15.48 -2.52 -26.21
C CYS A 4 -15.08 -3.93 -25.77
N GLY A 5 -13.92 -4.40 -26.23
CA GLY A 5 -13.32 -5.65 -25.79
C GLY A 5 -13.03 -5.53 -24.30
N GLY A 6 -13.97 -5.98 -23.48
CA GLY A 6 -13.76 -6.17 -22.06
C GLY A 6 -12.59 -7.12 -21.90
N LYS A 7 -11.42 -6.57 -21.53
CA LYS A 7 -10.23 -7.38 -21.28
C LYS A 7 -10.59 -8.40 -20.21
N ARG A 8 -10.45 -9.68 -20.58
CA ARG A 8 -10.56 -10.79 -19.63
C ARG A 8 -9.52 -10.53 -18.53
N PRO A 9 -9.91 -10.47 -17.25
CA PRO A 9 -8.95 -10.28 -16.17
C PRO A 9 -7.93 -11.42 -16.23
N GLU A 10 -6.64 -11.07 -16.16
CA GLU A 10 -5.57 -12.05 -16.05
C GLU A 10 -5.88 -13.00 -14.89
N ALA A 11 -5.75 -14.31 -15.13
CA ALA A 11 -6.07 -15.32 -14.13
C ALA A 11 -5.19 -15.08 -12.88
N PRO A 12 -5.77 -14.95 -11.68
CA PRO A 12 -4.99 -14.81 -10.45
C PRO A 12 -4.11 -16.04 -10.28
N THR A 13 -2.82 -15.83 -10.07
CA THR A 13 -1.80 -16.89 -10.00
C THR A 13 -1.89 -17.75 -8.74
N ASP A 14 -2.59 -17.30 -7.69
CA ASP A 14 -2.55 -17.90 -6.35
C ASP A 14 -3.93 -18.28 -5.77
N GLY A 15 -4.94 -18.52 -6.61
CA GLY A 15 -6.26 -19.01 -6.18
C GLY A 15 -7.15 -17.99 -5.44
N CYS A 16 -6.57 -17.04 -4.71
CA CYS A 16 -7.29 -15.93 -4.08
C CYS A 16 -7.66 -14.85 -5.13
N PRO A 17 -8.94 -14.46 -5.26
CA PRO A 17 -9.38 -13.48 -6.25
C PRO A 17 -9.08 -12.03 -5.84
N TYR A 18 -8.50 -11.80 -4.67
CA TYR A 18 -8.20 -10.48 -4.12
C TYR A 18 -6.69 -10.21 -4.12
N LYS A 19 -6.32 -8.95 -4.31
CA LYS A 19 -4.93 -8.49 -4.38
C LYS A 19 -4.64 -7.54 -3.23
N VAL A 20 -3.47 -7.70 -2.62
CA VAL A 20 -2.94 -6.80 -1.60
C VAL A 20 -2.71 -5.39 -2.21
N GLY A 21 -2.94 -4.36 -1.40
CA GLY A 21 -2.88 -2.95 -1.77
C GLY A 21 -4.14 -2.43 -2.46
N LYS A 22 -5.13 -3.30 -2.71
CA LYS A 22 -6.39 -2.92 -3.37
C LYS A 22 -7.50 -2.56 -2.39
N ARG A 23 -8.36 -1.66 -2.83
CA ARG A 23 -9.59 -1.26 -2.16
C ARG A 23 -10.77 -2.04 -2.69
N TYR A 24 -11.58 -2.52 -1.76
CA TYR A 24 -12.77 -3.30 -2.07
C TYR A 24 -13.98 -2.82 -1.29
N LYS A 25 -15.13 -2.92 -1.92
CA LYS A 25 -16.41 -2.69 -1.28
C LYS A 25 -16.83 -3.94 -0.52
N VAL A 26 -17.27 -3.79 0.73
CA VAL A 26 -17.77 -4.92 1.53
C VAL A 26 -19.03 -5.49 0.87
N ALA A 27 -19.06 -6.76 0.51
CA ALA A 27 -20.18 -7.36 -0.20
C ALA A 27 -21.32 -7.78 0.75
N ARG A 28 -20.97 -8.22 1.96
CA ARG A 28 -21.88 -8.70 3.01
C ARG A 28 -21.41 -8.20 4.37
N PRO A 29 -22.29 -8.09 5.39
CA PRO A 29 -21.87 -7.66 6.71
C PRO A 29 -20.84 -8.64 7.28
N LEU A 30 -19.77 -8.11 7.86
CA LEU A 30 -18.66 -8.92 8.38
C LEU A 30 -18.03 -8.25 9.60
N GLU A 31 -17.40 -9.05 10.44
CA GLU A 31 -16.74 -8.58 11.65
C GLU A 31 -15.22 -8.53 11.42
N VAL A 32 -14.59 -7.52 11.99
CA VAL A 32 -13.13 -7.31 12.01
C VAL A 32 -12.58 -7.82 13.34
N TRP A 33 -11.55 -8.65 13.29
CA TRP A 33 -11.00 -9.35 14.45
C TRP A 33 -9.55 -8.94 14.70
N SER A 34 -9.13 -8.97 15.97
CA SER A 34 -7.75 -8.64 16.35
C SER A 34 -6.75 -9.74 15.98
N SER A 35 -7.21 -10.97 15.78
CA SER A 35 -6.37 -12.14 15.50
C SER A 35 -6.69 -12.73 14.13
N GLU A 36 -5.66 -13.26 13.48
CA GLU A 36 -5.76 -13.97 12.21
C GLU A 36 -6.69 -15.18 12.31
N SER A 37 -6.71 -15.89 13.45
CA SER A 37 -7.61 -17.01 13.77
C SER A 37 -9.10 -16.66 13.77
N LEU A 38 -9.46 -15.37 13.76
CA LEU A 38 -10.83 -14.85 13.89
C LEU A 38 -11.54 -15.25 15.21
N ASP A 39 -10.78 -15.66 16.21
CA ASP A 39 -11.23 -15.98 17.57
C ASP A 39 -10.84 -14.90 18.60
N GLY A 40 -10.16 -13.85 18.15
CA GLY A 40 -9.68 -12.75 18.97
C GLY A 40 -10.79 -11.79 19.44
N THR A 41 -10.39 -10.59 19.86
CA THR A 41 -11.36 -9.55 20.21
C THR A 41 -11.98 -8.99 18.93
N ARG A 42 -13.31 -8.89 18.92
CA ARG A 42 -14.04 -8.22 17.84
C ARG A 42 -13.80 -6.72 17.91
N LEU A 43 -13.18 -6.18 16.88
CA LEU A 43 -12.75 -4.79 16.79
C LEU A 43 -13.81 -3.87 16.18
N ALA A 44 -14.49 -4.32 15.12
CA ALA A 44 -15.51 -3.55 14.40
C ALA A 44 -16.47 -4.45 13.62
N SER A 45 -17.63 -3.90 13.25
CA SER A 45 -18.59 -4.53 12.33
C SER A 45 -18.71 -3.68 11.07
N LEU A 46 -18.48 -4.28 9.90
CA LEU A 46 -18.55 -3.62 8.60
C LEU A 46 -19.87 -3.92 7.90
N ARG A 47 -20.47 -2.89 7.32
CA ARG A 47 -21.76 -2.92 6.64
C ARG A 47 -21.59 -3.20 5.14
N ALA A 48 -22.38 -4.15 4.67
CA ALA A 48 -22.49 -4.46 3.25
C ALA A 48 -22.79 -3.22 2.40
N LYS A 49 -22.11 -3.11 1.26
CA LYS A 49 -22.28 -2.10 0.22
C LYS A 49 -22.10 -0.65 0.67
N LYS A 50 -21.72 -0.39 1.91
CA LYS A 50 -21.46 0.95 2.42
C LYS A 50 -20.00 1.13 2.75
N ASP A 51 -19.43 0.18 3.46
CA ASP A 51 -18.08 0.30 3.94
C ASP A 51 -17.08 -0.21 2.88
N VAL A 52 -15.91 0.42 2.85
CA VAL A 52 -14.79 0.12 1.96
C VAL A 52 -13.63 -0.33 2.82
N VAL A 53 -12.86 -1.28 2.33
CA VAL A 53 -11.66 -1.78 2.99
C VAL A 53 -10.47 -1.72 2.06
N LEU A 54 -9.30 -1.37 2.59
CA LEU A 54 -8.01 -1.61 1.94
C LEU A 54 -7.47 -2.95 2.43
N LEU A 55 -7.20 -3.87 1.50
CA LEU A 55 -6.61 -5.18 1.81
C LEU A 55 -5.09 -5.05 1.86
N VAL A 56 -4.48 -5.33 3.02
CA VAL A 56 -3.04 -5.15 3.24
C VAL A 56 -2.28 -6.46 3.29
N GLN A 57 -2.90 -7.52 3.78
CA GLN A 57 -2.31 -8.85 3.80
C GLN A 57 -3.37 -9.90 3.50
N VAL A 58 -2.97 -10.98 2.84
CA VAL A 58 -3.78 -12.20 2.68
C VAL A 58 -3.04 -13.34 3.36
N SER A 59 -3.77 -14.19 4.06
CA SER A 59 -3.21 -15.39 4.68
C SER A 59 -4.15 -16.59 4.46
N ASP A 60 -3.54 -17.76 4.31
CA ASP A 60 -4.21 -19.03 4.10
C ASP A 60 -4.11 -19.85 5.38
N HIS A 61 -5.11 -19.70 6.25
CA HIS A 61 -5.11 -20.39 7.54
C HIS A 61 -6.24 -21.42 7.56
N SER A 62 -5.87 -22.69 7.78
CA SER A 62 -6.79 -23.83 7.81
C SER A 62 -7.64 -23.98 6.53
N GLY A 63 -7.09 -23.62 5.37
CA GLY A 63 -7.79 -23.73 4.08
C GLY A 63 -8.86 -22.66 3.82
N ALA A 64 -8.93 -21.62 4.65
CA ALA A 64 -9.78 -20.46 4.43
C ALA A 64 -8.93 -19.21 4.16
N HIS A 65 -9.27 -18.45 3.12
CA HIS A 65 -8.61 -17.19 2.83
C HIS A 65 -9.04 -16.10 3.82
N ARG A 66 -8.07 -15.49 4.50
CA ARG A 66 -8.26 -14.40 5.44
C ARG A 66 -7.50 -13.17 4.98
N GLY A 67 -8.03 -12.00 5.31
CA GLY A 67 -7.45 -10.73 4.90
C GLY A 67 -7.26 -9.80 6.09
N TYR A 68 -6.06 -9.23 6.22
CA TYR A 68 -5.85 -8.10 7.11
C TYR A 68 -6.24 -6.82 6.37
N VAL A 69 -7.17 -6.05 6.93
CA VAL A 69 -7.78 -4.90 6.28
C VAL A 69 -7.73 -3.63 7.13
N ILE A 70 -7.67 -2.48 6.45
CA ILE A 70 -7.93 -1.17 7.03
C ILE A 70 -9.29 -0.69 6.51
N PRO A 71 -10.34 -0.62 7.35
CA PRO A 71 -11.61 -0.07 6.94
C PRO A 71 -11.51 1.44 6.69
N GLN A 72 -12.26 1.96 5.73
CA GLN A 72 -12.22 3.35 5.27
C GLN A 72 -13.53 4.08 5.62
N PRO A 73 -13.46 5.29 6.21
CA PRO A 73 -12.25 6.03 6.57
C PRO A 73 -11.53 5.41 7.79
N ALA A 74 -10.20 5.38 7.74
CA ALA A 74 -9.35 4.74 8.75
C ALA A 74 -9.50 5.31 10.17
N GLU A 75 -10.03 6.53 10.28
CA GLU A 75 -10.21 7.20 11.58
C GLU A 75 -11.32 6.58 12.45
N ASN A 76 -12.29 5.92 11.82
CA ASN A 76 -13.48 5.42 12.52
C ASN A 76 -13.37 3.95 12.93
N HIS A 77 -12.39 3.23 12.39
CA HIS A 77 -12.35 1.79 12.48
C HIS A 77 -10.90 1.28 12.63
N PRO A 78 -10.62 0.45 13.64
CA PRO A 78 -9.33 -0.21 13.77
C PRO A 78 -9.09 -1.18 12.61
N ALA A 79 -7.82 -1.33 12.22
CA ALA A 79 -7.40 -2.38 11.30
C ALA A 79 -7.47 -3.75 11.97
N GLY A 80 -7.75 -4.78 11.18
CA GLY A 80 -7.85 -6.15 11.70
C GLY A 80 -8.13 -7.18 10.63
N TRP A 81 -8.31 -8.42 11.07
CA TRP A 81 -8.52 -9.59 10.21
C TRP A 81 -10.00 -9.81 9.90
N ILE A 82 -10.27 -10.20 8.66
CA ILE A 82 -11.60 -10.58 8.17
C ILE A 82 -11.52 -11.91 7.44
N SER A 83 -12.63 -12.66 7.43
CA SER A 83 -12.78 -13.79 6.51
C SER A 83 -13.08 -13.27 5.11
N LEU A 84 -12.24 -13.58 4.12
CA LEU A 84 -12.47 -13.17 2.72
C LEU A 84 -13.57 -14.01 2.05
N GLU A 85 -13.87 -15.15 2.67
CA GLU A 85 -14.78 -16.18 2.18
C GLU A 85 -15.64 -16.70 3.33
N ASP A 86 -16.88 -17.10 3.04
CA ASP A 86 -17.73 -17.82 4.00
C ASP A 86 -18.11 -19.18 3.43
N LEU A 87 -18.02 -20.20 4.28
CA LEU A 87 -18.56 -21.52 4.03
C LEU A 87 -19.98 -21.62 4.65
N ARG A 88 -20.88 -20.74 4.23
CA ARG A 88 -22.31 -20.87 4.58
C ARG A 88 -22.98 -21.82 3.60
N GLY A 89 -22.97 -23.10 3.93
CA GLY A 89 -23.60 -24.16 3.16
C GLY A 89 -22.74 -24.68 2.02
N LYS A 90 -23.35 -24.97 0.85
CA LYS A 90 -22.65 -25.55 -0.31
C LYS A 90 -22.02 -24.51 -1.25
N SER A 91 -22.29 -23.22 -1.06
CA SER A 91 -21.78 -22.16 -1.93
C SER A 91 -20.84 -21.23 -1.17
N MET A 92 -19.65 -21.05 -1.71
CA MET A 92 -18.65 -20.13 -1.22
C MET A 92 -19.06 -18.68 -1.52
N GLN A 93 -19.26 -17.88 -0.49
CA GLN A 93 -19.65 -16.48 -0.64
C GLN A 93 -18.47 -15.53 -0.40
N SER A 94 -18.19 -14.70 -1.40
CA SER A 94 -17.16 -13.66 -1.40
C SER A 94 -17.52 -12.56 -0.40
N ALA A 95 -16.66 -12.28 0.59
CA ALA A 95 -16.92 -11.24 1.59
C ALA A 95 -16.76 -9.81 1.03
N LEU A 96 -15.93 -9.66 0.00
CA LEU A 96 -15.68 -8.40 -0.67
C LEU A 96 -16.15 -8.48 -2.13
N GLN A 97 -16.55 -7.35 -2.70
CA GLN A 97 -16.85 -7.26 -4.13
C GLN A 97 -15.55 -7.40 -4.91
N ARG A 98 -15.51 -8.26 -5.93
CA ARG A 98 -14.31 -8.50 -6.76
C ARG A 98 -13.88 -7.28 -7.57
N ALA A 99 -14.76 -6.30 -7.77
CA ALA A 99 -14.42 -5.08 -8.46
C ALA A 99 -13.50 -4.21 -7.58
N GLU A 100 -12.28 -3.97 -8.07
CA GLU A 100 -11.32 -3.06 -7.45
C GLU A 100 -11.84 -1.61 -7.51
N LEU A 101 -11.68 -0.87 -6.41
CA LEU A 101 -12.01 0.55 -6.32
C LEU A 101 -10.79 1.43 -6.65
N PRO A 102 -11.01 2.68 -7.10
CA PRO A 102 -9.92 3.63 -7.35
C PRO A 102 -9.15 3.97 -6.07
N GLY A 103 -7.95 4.52 -6.23
CA GLY A 103 -7.04 4.80 -5.11
C GLY A 103 -6.35 3.54 -4.56
N SER A 104 -6.22 2.51 -5.38
CA SER A 104 -5.53 1.29 -5.02
C SER A 104 -4.06 1.33 -5.46
N TRP A 105 -3.21 0.62 -4.73
CA TRP A 105 -1.80 0.45 -5.08
C TRP A 105 -1.47 -1.03 -5.26
N ASP A 106 -0.50 -1.30 -6.11
CA ASP A 106 0.03 -2.63 -6.42
C ASP A 106 1.42 -2.73 -5.81
N LEU A 107 1.76 -3.90 -5.26
CA LEU A 107 3.16 -4.23 -5.01
C LEU A 107 3.90 -4.39 -6.33
N LYS A 108 5.23 -4.19 -6.31
CA LYS A 108 6.09 -4.26 -7.50
C LYS A 108 5.71 -3.25 -8.59
N ALA A 109 5.07 -2.15 -8.19
CA ALA A 109 4.63 -1.09 -9.08
C ALA A 109 5.27 0.24 -8.71
N ARG A 110 5.36 1.11 -9.71
CA ARG A 110 6.01 2.42 -9.60
C ARG A 110 4.97 3.52 -9.63
N TYR A 111 5.12 4.52 -8.76
CA TYR A 111 4.17 5.61 -8.57
C TYR A 111 4.87 6.95 -8.49
N SER A 112 4.16 8.01 -8.86
CA SER A 112 4.61 9.38 -8.67
C SER A 112 4.17 9.90 -7.30
N VAL A 113 5.07 10.61 -6.63
CA VAL A 113 4.78 11.34 -5.39
C VAL A 113 3.99 12.59 -5.74
N GLN A 114 2.76 12.70 -5.24
CA GLN A 114 1.88 13.85 -5.51
C GLN A 114 2.21 15.04 -4.60
N ASN A 115 2.47 14.76 -3.32
CA ASN A 115 2.78 15.76 -2.30
C ASN A 115 4.07 15.35 -1.58
N PRO A 116 4.91 16.30 -1.14
CA PRO A 116 6.13 15.98 -0.41
C PRO A 116 5.87 15.01 0.75
N ALA A 117 6.73 14.01 0.90
CA ALA A 117 6.52 12.94 1.85
C ALA A 117 7.81 12.53 2.56
N THR A 118 7.73 12.30 3.87
CA THR A 118 8.87 11.85 4.67
C THR A 118 9.14 10.36 4.48
N LEU A 119 10.41 10.02 4.27
CA LEU A 119 10.93 8.66 4.21
C LEU A 119 11.61 8.32 5.55
N ARG A 120 11.28 7.16 6.12
CA ARG A 120 11.79 6.72 7.44
C ARG A 120 12.42 5.33 7.40
N ALA A 121 13.29 5.03 8.36
CA ALA A 121 13.98 3.75 8.44
C ALA A 121 13.06 2.59 8.83
N GLY A 122 12.05 2.84 9.67
CA GLY A 122 11.09 1.84 10.13
C GLY A 122 9.66 2.15 9.68
N PRO A 123 8.76 1.15 9.80
CA PRO A 123 7.35 1.36 9.48
C PRO A 123 6.71 2.38 10.42
N THR A 124 7.18 2.49 11.66
CA THR A 124 6.62 3.42 12.67
C THR A 124 6.97 4.87 12.40
N LEU A 125 6.15 5.80 12.91
CA LEU A 125 6.34 7.25 12.71
C LEU A 125 7.45 7.87 13.56
N ASP A 126 7.87 7.18 14.62
CA ASP A 126 8.97 7.55 15.51
C ASP A 126 10.33 7.03 15.03
N SER A 127 10.35 6.16 14.01
CA SER A 127 11.60 5.66 13.43
C SER A 127 12.42 6.76 12.76
N ASP A 128 13.72 6.51 12.63
CA ASP A 128 14.69 7.48 12.12
C ASP A 128 14.30 8.04 10.76
N TRP A 129 14.50 9.35 10.60
CA TRP A 129 14.26 10.04 9.35
C TRP A 129 15.41 9.78 8.36
N ILE A 130 15.09 9.27 7.18
CA ILE A 130 16.06 9.01 6.10
C ILE A 130 16.14 10.20 5.15
N GLY A 131 15.00 10.84 4.90
CA GLY A 131 14.92 11.90 3.90
C GLY A 131 13.51 12.36 3.59
N GLU A 132 13.38 13.24 2.63
CA GLU A 132 12.12 13.70 2.08
C GLU A 132 12.06 13.40 0.57
N LEU A 133 10.89 13.02 0.10
CA LEU A 133 10.57 12.80 -1.30
C LEU A 133 9.79 14.00 -1.81
N ASN A 134 10.29 14.62 -2.87
CA ASN A 134 9.64 15.76 -3.51
C ASN A 134 8.45 15.31 -4.36
N ALA A 135 7.49 16.22 -4.58
CA ALA A 135 6.45 16.02 -5.58
C ALA A 135 7.06 15.78 -6.98
N GLY A 136 6.52 14.82 -7.71
CA GLY A 136 7.03 14.34 -8.99
C GLY A 136 8.14 13.29 -8.90
N ALA A 137 8.67 13.00 -7.71
CA ALA A 137 9.60 11.89 -7.53
C ALA A 137 8.88 10.56 -7.82
N GLU A 138 9.59 9.59 -8.39
CA GLU A 138 9.06 8.25 -8.61
C GLU A 138 9.54 7.29 -7.52
N VAL A 139 8.63 6.45 -7.03
CA VAL A 139 8.90 5.43 -6.02
C VAL A 139 8.44 4.06 -6.49
N LEU A 140 9.20 3.02 -6.19
CA LEU A 140 8.82 1.63 -6.40
C LEU A 140 8.31 1.03 -5.08
N LEU A 141 7.08 0.51 -5.06
CA LEU A 141 6.51 -0.13 -3.86
C LEU A 141 7.05 -1.54 -3.69
N LEU A 142 7.70 -1.77 -2.56
CA LEU A 142 8.32 -3.03 -2.20
C LEU A 142 7.43 -3.87 -1.27
N ASP A 143 6.82 -3.24 -0.27
CA ASP A 143 6.01 -3.92 0.74
C ASP A 143 4.98 -2.98 1.39
N PHE A 144 3.99 -3.54 2.08
CA PHE A 144 3.04 -2.80 2.91
C PHE A 144 3.12 -3.24 4.38
N SER A 145 2.88 -2.29 5.27
CA SER A 145 2.73 -2.52 6.69
C SER A 145 1.63 -1.62 7.25
N VAL A 146 1.06 -2.02 8.38
CA VAL A 146 0.11 -1.20 9.12
C VAL A 146 0.72 -0.87 10.47
N THR A 147 0.69 0.41 10.79
CA THR A 147 1.10 0.89 12.12
C THR A 147 -0.10 1.48 12.82
N VAL A 148 -0.18 1.29 14.13
CA VAL A 148 -1.20 1.90 14.97
C VAL A 148 -0.53 3.04 15.72
N GLY A 149 -0.78 4.27 15.28
CA GLY A 149 -0.28 5.50 15.92
C GLY A 149 -1.47 6.35 16.34
N ASP A 150 -1.43 6.94 17.54
CA ASP A 150 -2.52 7.76 18.10
C ASP A 150 -3.90 7.06 18.08
N GLY A 151 -3.90 5.72 18.21
CA GLY A 151 -5.11 4.89 18.14
C GLY A 151 -5.70 4.74 16.73
N LYS A 152 -5.06 5.28 15.69
CA LYS A 152 -5.50 5.18 14.30
C LYS A 152 -4.59 4.24 13.51
N ALA A 153 -5.18 3.37 12.71
CA ALA A 153 -4.44 2.53 11.78
C ALA A 153 -3.94 3.38 10.61
N ARG A 154 -2.64 3.28 10.30
CA ARG A 154 -2.00 4.02 9.22
C ARG A 154 -1.27 3.05 8.29
N LEU A 155 -1.57 3.14 7.00
CA LEU A 155 -0.86 2.43 5.96
C LEU A 155 0.56 3.00 5.82
N ARG A 156 1.52 2.09 5.77
CA ARG A 156 2.94 2.36 5.51
C ARG A 156 3.36 1.47 4.34
N ALA A 157 4.14 2.04 3.45
CA ALA A 157 4.71 1.31 2.33
C ALA A 157 6.22 1.43 2.40
N LEU A 158 6.89 0.30 2.27
CA LEU A 158 8.32 0.25 2.03
C LEU A 158 8.54 0.58 0.56
N VAL A 159 9.35 1.60 0.29
CA VAL A 159 9.58 2.09 -1.06
C VAL A 159 11.06 2.21 -1.37
N SER A 160 11.40 2.03 -2.65
CA SER A 160 12.69 2.42 -3.21
C SER A 160 12.54 3.70 -4.02
N ALA A 161 13.42 4.67 -3.77
CA ALA A 161 13.45 5.96 -4.43
C ALA A 161 14.90 6.33 -4.77
N GLY A 162 15.36 5.90 -5.95
CA GLY A 162 16.76 6.06 -6.36
C GLY A 162 17.69 5.19 -5.53
N ASP A 163 18.57 5.80 -4.76
CA ASP A 163 19.53 5.14 -3.86
C ASP A 163 18.99 4.89 -2.45
N LYS A 164 17.81 5.43 -2.13
CA LYS A 164 17.20 5.35 -0.80
C LYS A 164 16.11 4.29 -0.76
N ILE A 165 16.09 3.51 0.32
CA ILE A 165 15.00 2.59 0.66
C ILE A 165 14.47 2.99 2.03
N GLY A 166 13.16 3.09 2.16
CA GLY A 166 12.54 3.40 3.45
C GLY A 166 11.03 3.38 3.42
N TRP A 167 10.43 3.63 4.58
CA TRP A 167 8.99 3.60 4.78
C TRP A 167 8.39 4.99 4.65
N MET A 168 7.35 5.10 3.82
CA MET A 168 6.51 6.29 3.70
C MET A 168 5.03 5.93 3.85
N SER A 169 4.17 6.93 3.96
CA SER A 169 2.72 6.71 3.89
C SER A 169 2.24 6.99 2.47
N PRO A 170 1.51 6.07 1.81
CA PRO A 170 0.89 6.34 0.51
C PRO A 170 -0.24 7.37 0.58
N GLU A 171 -0.86 7.51 1.75
CA GLU A 171 -1.92 8.46 2.04
C GLU A 171 -1.82 9.00 3.48
N THR A 172 -2.42 10.16 3.71
CA THR A 172 -2.55 10.75 5.05
C THR A 172 -3.62 10.02 5.87
N GLY A 173 -3.67 10.27 7.18
CA GLY A 173 -4.70 9.67 8.05
C GLY A 173 -6.14 10.11 7.71
N VAL A 174 -6.29 11.26 7.03
CA VAL A 174 -7.58 11.77 6.55
C VAL A 174 -7.95 11.24 5.15
N GLY A 175 -7.04 10.51 4.50
CA GLY A 175 -7.27 9.90 3.18
C GLY A 175 -6.75 10.73 1.98
N ASP A 176 -5.97 11.78 2.20
CA ASP A 176 -5.32 12.50 1.10
C ASP A 176 -4.21 11.64 0.52
N HIS A 177 -4.19 11.48 -0.80
CA HIS A 177 -3.16 10.69 -1.46
C HIS A 177 -1.82 11.46 -1.48
N LEU A 178 -0.78 10.81 -0.97
CA LEU A 178 0.61 11.25 -1.10
C LEU A 178 1.26 10.64 -2.35
N LEU A 179 0.78 9.47 -2.77
CA LEU A 179 1.14 8.83 -4.05
C LEU A 179 -0.03 8.91 -5.03
N GLU A 180 0.26 9.32 -6.27
CA GLU A 180 -0.72 9.28 -7.35
C GLU A 180 -1.14 7.82 -7.60
N PRO A 181 -2.44 7.47 -7.63
CA PRO A 181 -2.90 6.09 -7.75
C PRO A 181 -2.85 5.55 -9.19
N VAL A 182 -1.76 5.83 -9.90
CA VAL A 182 -1.50 5.39 -11.27
C VAL A 182 -0.19 4.63 -11.32
N ASN A 183 -0.27 3.32 -11.59
CA ASN A 183 0.89 2.47 -11.75
C ASN A 183 1.62 2.81 -13.07
N LEU A 184 2.81 3.38 -12.95
CA LEU A 184 3.68 3.80 -14.06
C LEU A 184 4.33 2.64 -14.81
N LEU A 185 4.31 1.41 -14.27
CA LEU A 185 4.71 0.19 -14.98
C LEU A 185 3.53 -0.48 -15.70
N SER A 186 2.30 -0.04 -15.46
CA SER A 186 1.13 -0.59 -16.13
C SER A 186 1.03 -0.11 -17.58
N ARG A 187 0.22 -0.79 -18.40
CA ARG A 187 -0.07 -0.35 -19.77
C ARG A 187 -0.69 1.06 -19.85
N LYS A 188 -1.24 1.59 -18.76
CA LYS A 188 -1.80 2.96 -18.71
C LYS A 188 -0.74 4.04 -18.97
N VAL A 189 0.54 3.73 -18.74
CA VAL A 189 1.65 4.65 -19.02
C VAL A 189 1.72 5.07 -20.48
N VAL A 190 1.28 4.19 -21.40
CA VAL A 190 1.19 4.49 -22.83
C VAL A 190 0.19 5.61 -23.10
N ASP A 191 -0.94 5.60 -22.39
CA ASP A 191 -1.97 6.63 -22.54
C ASP A 191 -1.51 7.96 -21.92
N LEU A 192 -0.82 7.92 -20.77
CA LEU A 192 -0.18 9.09 -20.18
C LEU A 192 0.88 9.70 -21.11
N HIS A 193 1.73 8.87 -21.72
CA HIS A 193 2.73 9.30 -22.68
C HIS A 193 2.08 10.00 -23.89
N LYS A 194 1.04 9.41 -24.46
CA LYS A 194 0.27 10.03 -25.56
C LYS A 194 -0.37 11.36 -25.17
N GLN A 195 -0.90 11.45 -23.95
CA GLN A 195 -1.47 12.70 -23.43
C GLN A 195 -0.38 13.77 -23.28
N SER A 196 0.78 13.42 -22.72
CA SER A 196 1.92 14.33 -22.59
C SER A 196 2.37 14.84 -23.96
N MET A 197 2.52 13.96 -24.95
CA MET A 197 2.92 14.35 -26.31
C MET A 197 1.94 15.33 -26.97
N ARG A 198 0.63 15.21 -26.68
CA ARG A 198 -0.39 16.15 -27.17
C ARG A 198 -0.37 17.50 -26.46
N GLN A 199 0.06 17.55 -25.21
CA GLN A 199 0.13 18.79 -24.43
C GLN A 199 1.38 19.60 -24.79
N SER A 200 2.53 18.93 -24.97
CA SER A 200 3.80 19.58 -25.31
C SER A 200 3.78 20.38 -26.62
N SER A 201 2.95 19.98 -27.59
CA SER A 201 2.84 20.69 -28.87
C SER A 201 2.23 22.10 -28.77
N SER A 202 1.54 22.41 -27.67
CA SER A 202 0.81 23.68 -27.50
C SER A 202 1.53 24.73 -26.65
N GLY A 203 2.55 24.36 -25.87
CA GLY A 203 3.05 25.19 -24.76
C GLY A 203 4.54 25.52 -24.75
N GLY A 204 5.32 25.21 -25.79
CA GLY A 204 6.76 25.46 -25.80
C GLY A 204 7.58 24.65 -24.78
N GLY A 205 6.92 23.84 -23.94
CA GLY A 205 7.55 22.86 -23.07
C GLY A 205 8.16 21.76 -23.93
N GLY A 206 9.47 21.84 -24.14
CA GLY A 206 10.23 20.87 -24.93
C GLY A 206 9.91 19.44 -24.51
N VAL A 207 9.84 18.56 -25.50
CA VAL A 207 9.65 17.13 -25.31
C VAL A 207 10.76 16.59 -24.41
N ARG A 208 10.40 15.91 -23.32
CA ARG A 208 11.38 15.31 -22.40
C ARG A 208 12.16 14.23 -23.16
N LYS A 209 13.48 14.40 -23.23
CA LYS A 209 14.41 13.43 -23.82
C LYS A 209 15.11 12.72 -22.68
N SER A 210 14.90 11.41 -22.54
CA SER A 210 15.64 10.62 -21.53
C SER A 210 17.10 10.44 -21.91
N TYR A 211 17.37 10.31 -23.21
CA TYR A 211 18.71 10.20 -23.77
C TYR A 211 19.18 11.56 -24.30
N GLN A 212 20.33 12.00 -23.82
CA GLN A 212 21.07 13.13 -24.36
C GLN A 212 22.33 12.61 -25.05
N GLN A 213 22.71 13.22 -26.17
CA GLN A 213 23.91 12.83 -26.91
C GLN A 213 25.15 12.90 -25.99
N GLY A 214 25.87 11.78 -25.87
CA GLY A 214 27.01 11.64 -24.95
C GLY A 214 26.66 11.26 -23.51
N GLY A 215 25.36 11.19 -23.18
CA GLY A 215 24.87 10.65 -21.91
C GLY A 215 24.78 9.12 -21.90
N ASN A 216 24.62 8.56 -20.72
CA ASN A 216 24.37 7.13 -20.55
C ASN A 216 22.96 6.78 -21.05
N SER A 217 22.86 5.67 -21.78
CA SER A 217 21.57 5.08 -22.16
C SER A 217 20.82 4.63 -20.90
N PRO A 218 19.55 5.03 -20.68
CA PRO A 218 18.76 4.54 -19.55
C PRO A 218 18.33 3.07 -19.72
N TRP A 219 18.45 2.51 -20.93
CA TRP A 219 18.11 1.12 -21.20
C TRP A 219 19.34 0.23 -21.02
N GLU A 220 19.23 -0.70 -20.09
CA GLU A 220 20.26 -1.69 -19.74
C GLU A 220 19.95 -3.07 -20.35
N ALA A 221 21.00 -3.85 -20.65
CA ALA A 221 20.86 -5.26 -21.00
C ALA A 221 20.39 -6.10 -19.80
N GLY A 222 19.55 -7.11 -20.05
CA GLY A 222 18.90 -7.96 -19.06
C GLY A 222 17.68 -7.34 -18.37
N ALA A 223 17.41 -6.05 -18.60
CA ALA A 223 16.25 -5.35 -18.06
C ALA A 223 15.03 -5.44 -18.99
N THR A 224 13.86 -5.18 -18.43
CA THR A 224 12.58 -5.30 -19.15
C THR A 224 11.88 -3.96 -19.18
N TYR A 225 11.42 -3.53 -20.35
CA TYR A 225 10.82 -2.22 -20.57
C TYR A 225 9.52 -2.33 -21.36
N ARG A 226 8.68 -1.30 -21.24
CA ARG A 226 7.43 -1.22 -22.00
C ARG A 226 7.60 -0.33 -23.22
N MET A 227 7.12 -0.78 -24.38
CA MET A 227 7.07 0.05 -25.58
C MET A 227 5.99 1.11 -25.42
N LEU A 228 6.34 2.39 -25.64
CA LEU A 228 5.40 3.51 -25.55
C LEU A 228 4.63 3.71 -26.86
N GLU A 229 5.22 3.31 -27.98
CA GLU A 229 4.65 3.41 -29.31
C GLU A 229 4.74 2.10 -30.10
N ARG A 230 4.10 2.06 -31.27
CA ARG A 230 4.24 0.95 -32.20
C ARG A 230 5.53 1.13 -32.99
N VAL A 231 6.51 0.25 -32.77
CA VAL A 231 7.86 0.41 -33.37
C VAL A 231 8.21 -0.79 -34.25
N ALA A 232 8.87 -0.50 -35.37
CA ALA A 232 9.43 -1.51 -36.26
C ALA A 232 10.68 -2.15 -35.65
N VAL A 233 10.74 -3.49 -35.69
CA VAL A 233 11.87 -4.31 -35.28
C VAL A 233 12.61 -4.76 -36.52
N ARG A 234 13.94 -4.65 -36.49
CA ARG A 234 14.86 -4.85 -37.61
C ARG A 234 15.79 -6.04 -37.40
N SER A 235 16.34 -6.54 -38.50
CA SER A 235 17.25 -7.69 -38.50
C SER A 235 18.62 -7.41 -37.88
N THR A 236 19.16 -6.19 -38.05
CA THR A 236 20.45 -5.76 -37.53
C THR A 236 20.32 -4.42 -36.82
N SER A 237 21.38 -3.97 -36.13
CA SER A 237 21.39 -2.67 -35.46
C SER A 237 21.29 -1.49 -36.43
N ASP A 238 21.60 -1.70 -37.71
CA ASP A 238 21.49 -0.68 -38.74
C ASP A 238 20.02 -0.29 -39.00
N LEU A 239 19.73 1.01 -38.96
CA LEU A 239 18.39 1.52 -39.23
C LEU A 239 17.96 1.35 -40.70
N ALA A 240 18.89 1.07 -41.61
CA ALA A 240 18.58 0.72 -43.00
C ALA A 240 18.25 -0.77 -43.21
N SER A 241 18.44 -1.62 -42.19
CA SER A 241 18.23 -3.07 -42.32
C SER A 241 16.75 -3.43 -42.51
N SER A 242 16.48 -4.64 -43.00
CA SER A 242 15.12 -5.13 -43.23
C SER A 242 14.27 -5.15 -41.94
N GLU A 243 13.03 -4.66 -42.06
CA GLU A 243 12.02 -4.77 -41.00
C GLU A 243 11.52 -6.22 -40.91
N LEU A 244 11.55 -6.80 -39.71
CA LEU A 244 11.07 -8.15 -39.42
C LEU A 244 9.59 -8.15 -39.01
N PHE A 245 9.22 -7.27 -38.07
CA PHE A 245 7.86 -7.13 -37.54
C PHE A 245 7.69 -5.80 -36.80
N LYS A 246 6.50 -5.52 -36.25
CA LYS A 246 6.25 -4.33 -35.42
C LYS A 246 5.79 -4.75 -34.02
N VAL A 247 6.41 -4.22 -32.97
CA VAL A 247 5.91 -4.38 -31.59
C VAL A 247 4.79 -3.38 -31.36
N SER A 248 3.70 -3.84 -30.78
CA SER A 248 2.56 -2.98 -30.44
C SER A 248 2.87 -2.08 -29.24
N ALA A 249 2.28 -0.87 -29.21
CA ALA A 249 2.37 0.02 -28.05
C ALA A 249 1.83 -0.70 -26.80
N GLY A 250 2.56 -0.59 -25.70
CA GLY A 250 2.31 -1.29 -24.45
C GLY A 250 2.85 -2.72 -24.41
N GLY A 251 3.49 -3.23 -25.46
CA GLY A 251 4.21 -4.50 -25.42
C GLY A 251 5.40 -4.44 -24.45
N LEU A 252 5.64 -5.54 -23.74
CA LEU A 252 6.77 -5.65 -22.82
C LEU A 252 7.93 -6.37 -23.51
N VAL A 253 9.13 -5.81 -23.41
CA VAL A 253 10.32 -6.29 -24.11
C VAL A 253 11.49 -6.38 -23.14
N GLU A 254 12.23 -7.48 -23.20
CA GLU A 254 13.53 -7.60 -22.52
C GLU A 254 14.64 -7.18 -23.48
N VAL A 255 15.53 -6.31 -23.00
CA VAL A 255 16.68 -5.83 -23.76
C VAL A 255 17.82 -6.83 -23.57
N GLN A 256 18.28 -7.45 -24.65
CA GLN A 256 19.42 -8.37 -24.64
C GLN A 256 20.75 -7.64 -24.78
N GLU A 257 20.77 -6.58 -25.60
CA GLU A 257 21.98 -5.83 -25.94
C GLU A 257 21.58 -4.40 -26.32
N THR A 258 22.48 -3.43 -26.11
CA THR A 258 22.31 -2.05 -26.55
C THR A 258 23.48 -1.62 -27.42
N ASN A 259 23.21 -0.76 -28.40
CA ASN A 259 24.20 -0.17 -29.29
C ASN A 259 23.78 1.27 -29.63
N ASN A 260 24.71 2.10 -30.10
CA ASN A 260 24.43 3.44 -30.57
C ASN A 260 24.73 3.53 -32.06
N VAL A 261 23.78 4.08 -32.83
CA VAL A 261 23.91 4.25 -34.28
C VAL A 261 23.95 5.73 -34.59
N GLU A 262 24.95 6.15 -35.36
CA GLU A 262 25.08 7.53 -35.83
C GLU A 262 24.05 7.83 -36.93
N LEU A 263 23.31 8.92 -36.78
CA LEU A 263 22.33 9.43 -37.73
C LEU A 263 22.67 10.87 -38.12
N GLN A 264 22.07 11.32 -39.23
CA GLN A 264 22.03 12.74 -39.60
C GLN A 264 21.23 13.51 -38.53
N GLY A 265 21.91 13.98 -37.48
CA GLY A 265 21.30 14.63 -36.33
C GLY A 265 21.78 14.11 -34.96
N GLY A 266 22.71 13.16 -34.92
CA GLY A 266 23.34 12.68 -33.69
C GLY A 266 23.25 11.17 -33.50
N TRP A 267 23.54 10.72 -32.28
CA TRP A 267 23.51 9.30 -31.92
C TRP A 267 22.12 8.85 -31.50
N CYS A 268 21.69 7.68 -31.99
CA CYS A 268 20.43 7.05 -31.63
C CYS A 268 20.70 5.71 -30.93
N PRO A 269 20.23 5.54 -29.68
CA PRO A 269 20.29 4.25 -29.02
C PRO A 269 19.35 3.26 -29.71
N VAL A 270 19.87 2.05 -29.96
CA VAL A 270 19.14 0.90 -30.46
C VAL A 270 19.35 -0.28 -29.52
N ALA A 271 18.30 -1.08 -29.32
CA ALA A 271 18.33 -2.23 -28.44
C ALA A 271 17.96 -3.49 -29.22
N ARG A 272 18.71 -4.57 -29.00
CA ARG A 272 18.25 -5.91 -29.38
C ARG A 272 17.28 -6.38 -28.31
N ILE A 273 16.07 -6.71 -28.71
CA ILE A 273 14.99 -7.07 -27.78
C ILE A 273 14.45 -8.47 -28.02
N ILE A 274 13.85 -9.05 -26.98
CA ILE A 274 12.92 -10.17 -27.05
C ILE A 274 11.57 -9.72 -26.49
N VAL A 275 10.47 -9.98 -27.22
CA VAL A 275 9.13 -9.59 -26.76
C VAL A 275 8.62 -10.57 -25.71
N GLU A 276 8.36 -10.11 -24.49
CA GLU A 276 7.84 -10.93 -23.39
C GLU A 276 6.29 -10.96 -23.35
N GLU A 277 5.64 -9.86 -23.73
CA GLU A 277 4.19 -9.68 -23.64
C GLU A 277 3.61 -9.14 -24.97
N GLY A 278 2.59 -9.80 -25.52
CA GLY A 278 1.85 -9.33 -26.72
C GLY A 278 1.64 -10.40 -27.79
N THR A 279 1.09 -9.99 -28.94
CA THR A 279 0.91 -10.84 -30.14
C THR A 279 2.24 -11.24 -30.77
N GLU A 280 3.30 -10.51 -30.46
CA GLU A 280 4.66 -10.75 -30.96
C GLU A 280 5.55 -11.52 -29.97
N LYS A 281 4.98 -12.09 -28.89
CA LYS A 281 5.75 -12.77 -27.84
C LYS A 281 6.74 -13.80 -28.41
N GLY A 282 7.97 -13.78 -27.89
CA GLY A 282 9.08 -14.65 -28.27
C GLY A 282 9.85 -14.23 -29.51
N LYS A 283 9.36 -13.22 -30.26
CA LYS A 283 10.10 -12.67 -31.41
C LYS A 283 11.24 -11.76 -30.95
N THR A 284 12.30 -11.71 -31.75
CA THR A 284 13.52 -10.96 -31.45
C THR A 284 13.99 -10.09 -32.60
N GLY A 285 14.74 -9.04 -32.29
CA GLY A 285 15.40 -8.18 -33.28
C GLY A 285 15.76 -6.80 -32.69
N TRP A 286 16.20 -5.89 -33.54
CA TRP A 286 16.69 -4.57 -33.14
C TRP A 286 15.60 -3.50 -33.24
N VAL A 287 15.49 -2.66 -32.21
CA VAL A 287 14.50 -1.58 -32.15
C VAL A 287 15.19 -0.26 -31.79
N ARG A 288 14.66 0.85 -32.29
CA ARG A 288 15.06 2.17 -31.81
C ARG A 288 14.48 2.42 -30.43
N CYS A 289 15.29 2.94 -29.52
CA CYS A 289 14.82 3.33 -28.19
C CYS A 289 14.24 4.76 -28.19
N SER A 290 14.70 5.62 -29.11
CA SER A 290 14.24 6.99 -29.28
C SER A 290 13.78 7.30 -30.71
N ALA A 291 12.77 8.15 -30.81
CA ALA A 291 12.22 8.64 -32.07
C ALA A 291 13.18 9.63 -32.76
N LYS A 292 12.78 10.16 -33.92
CA LYS A 292 13.63 11.09 -34.70
C LYS A 292 13.69 12.49 -34.09
N ASP A 293 12.61 12.93 -33.46
CA ASP A 293 12.44 14.14 -32.65
C ASP A 293 13.04 14.00 -31.23
N GLY A 294 13.36 12.77 -30.84
CA GLY A 294 14.14 12.46 -29.65
C GLY A 294 13.34 12.13 -28.40
N HIS A 295 12.01 11.98 -28.47
CA HIS A 295 11.28 11.34 -27.38
C HIS A 295 11.54 9.85 -27.33
N ASP A 296 11.16 9.28 -26.20
CA ASP A 296 11.34 7.87 -25.89
C ASP A 296 10.26 7.03 -26.57
N LEU A 297 10.68 6.02 -27.33
CA LEU A 297 9.81 5.00 -27.89
C LEU A 297 9.65 3.80 -26.95
N MET A 298 10.58 3.66 -26.01
CA MET A 298 10.64 2.64 -24.97
C MET A 298 10.68 3.36 -23.62
N ASP A 299 9.85 2.92 -22.66
CA ASP A 299 9.85 3.47 -21.31
C ASP A 299 11.24 3.31 -20.69
N THR A 300 11.62 4.24 -19.81
CA THR A 300 12.90 4.24 -19.10
C THR A 300 12.86 3.43 -17.80
N ARG A 301 11.67 2.99 -17.38
CA ARG A 301 11.47 2.27 -16.11
C ARG A 301 11.65 0.77 -16.32
N ASP A 302 12.64 0.20 -15.63
CA ASP A 302 12.89 -1.24 -15.63
C ASP A 302 11.82 -1.98 -14.81
N HIS A 303 11.15 -2.94 -15.44
CA HIS A 303 10.17 -3.81 -14.81
C HIS A 303 10.78 -4.88 -13.90
N LYS A 304 12.08 -5.18 -14.05
CA LYS A 304 12.83 -6.11 -13.20
C LYS A 304 13.51 -5.42 -12.01
N GLU A 305 13.28 -4.12 -11.84
CA GLU A 305 13.92 -3.34 -10.78
C GLU A 305 13.52 -3.83 -9.38
N TYR A 306 12.29 -4.30 -9.20
CA TYR A 306 11.84 -4.88 -7.93
C TYR A 306 12.70 -6.09 -7.53
N GLU A 307 12.92 -7.02 -8.45
CA GLU A 307 13.75 -8.20 -8.22
C GLU A 307 15.21 -7.79 -7.95
N LYS A 308 15.75 -6.84 -8.71
CA LYS A 308 17.11 -6.29 -8.50
C LYS A 308 17.27 -5.70 -7.09
N ILE A 309 16.30 -4.92 -6.62
CA ILE A 309 16.33 -4.30 -5.30
C ILE A 309 16.20 -5.34 -4.19
N LEU A 310 15.29 -6.31 -4.33
CA LEU A 310 15.16 -7.38 -3.34
C LEU A 310 16.45 -8.20 -3.21
N GLU A 311 17.07 -8.54 -4.33
CA GLU A 311 18.34 -9.26 -4.34
C GLU A 311 19.46 -8.43 -3.68
N LYS A 312 19.51 -7.12 -3.98
CA LYS A 312 20.45 -6.20 -3.31
C LYS A 312 20.20 -6.14 -1.81
N MET A 313 18.95 -6.06 -1.36
CA MET A 313 18.60 -6.05 0.07
C MET A 313 19.02 -7.35 0.75
N ARG A 314 18.76 -8.52 0.14
CA ARG A 314 19.19 -9.83 0.67
C ARG A 314 20.70 -9.91 0.84
N ARG A 315 21.46 -9.56 -0.21
CA ARG A 315 22.93 -9.51 -0.15
C ARG A 315 23.46 -8.54 0.91
N SER A 316 22.77 -7.42 1.13
CA SER A 316 23.17 -6.45 2.14
C SER A 316 22.98 -7.02 3.55
N ILE A 317 21.85 -7.70 3.80
CA ILE A 317 21.59 -8.40 5.07
C ILE A 317 22.62 -9.50 5.29
N ASP A 318 22.91 -10.32 4.27
CA ASP A 318 23.90 -11.40 4.36
C ASP A 318 25.31 -10.85 4.61
N ALA A 319 25.70 -9.76 3.95
CA ALA A 319 26.99 -9.12 4.16
C ALA A 319 27.13 -8.51 5.57
N GLU A 320 26.06 -7.91 6.11
CA GLU A 320 26.04 -7.38 7.47
C GLU A 320 26.18 -8.51 8.51
N LEU A 321 25.48 -9.63 8.31
CA LEU A 321 25.62 -10.82 9.14
C LEU A 321 27.04 -11.41 9.12
N VAL A 322 27.70 -11.40 7.96
CA VAL A 322 29.10 -11.85 7.83
C VAL A 322 30.08 -10.86 8.49
N HIS A 323 29.87 -9.55 8.39
CA HIS A 323 30.76 -8.58 9.01
C HIS A 323 30.72 -8.65 10.54
N VAL A 324 29.55 -8.87 11.14
CA VAL A 324 29.43 -9.10 12.59
C VAL A 324 30.21 -10.34 13.04
N SER A 325 30.43 -11.32 12.15
CA SER A 325 31.17 -12.53 12.47
C SER A 325 32.70 -12.39 12.43
N HIS A 326 33.26 -11.42 11.69
CA HIS A 326 34.72 -11.32 11.50
C HIS A 326 35.45 -10.60 12.64
N ASP A 327 34.80 -9.67 13.34
CA ASP A 327 35.37 -8.99 14.52
C ASP A 327 35.12 -9.78 15.82
N ALA A 328 34.25 -10.78 15.78
CA ALA A 328 34.05 -11.70 16.88
C ALA A 328 35.17 -12.75 16.86
N THR A 329 36.06 -12.71 17.85
CA THR A 329 36.98 -13.83 18.09
C THR A 329 36.18 -15.15 18.14
N PRO A 330 36.73 -16.29 17.69
CA PRO A 330 36.04 -17.58 17.76
C PRO A 330 35.46 -17.89 19.15
N ALA A 331 36.10 -17.38 20.22
CA ALA A 331 35.61 -17.45 21.59
C ALA A 331 34.32 -16.63 21.82
N ALA A 332 34.21 -15.42 21.25
CA ALA A 332 33.00 -14.60 21.34
C ALA A 332 31.83 -15.19 20.55
N ILE A 333 32.10 -15.77 19.37
CA ILE A 333 31.07 -16.50 18.60
C ILE A 333 30.57 -17.71 19.39
N GLN A 334 31.49 -18.52 19.94
CA GLN A 334 31.13 -19.68 20.76
C GLN A 334 30.34 -19.27 22.00
N ALA A 335 30.72 -18.18 22.68
CA ALA A 335 29.98 -17.64 23.81
C ALA A 335 28.56 -17.18 23.42
N GLY A 336 28.42 -16.50 22.28
CA GLY A 336 27.12 -16.08 21.75
C GLY A 336 26.22 -17.26 21.38
N ILE A 337 26.76 -18.32 20.79
CA ILE A 337 26.01 -19.56 20.48
C ILE A 337 25.53 -20.22 21.78
N VAL A 338 26.40 -20.36 22.78
CA VAL A 338 26.04 -20.95 24.08
C VAL A 338 24.98 -20.11 24.80
N GLU A 339 25.08 -18.78 24.76
CA GLU A 339 24.08 -17.90 25.37
C GLU A 339 22.72 -18.00 24.64
N THR A 340 22.74 -18.07 23.31
CA THR A 340 21.52 -18.22 22.51
C THR A 340 20.86 -19.57 22.73
N GLN A 341 21.64 -20.65 22.85
CA GLN A 341 21.13 -21.97 23.22
C GLN A 341 20.51 -21.98 24.62
N LYS A 342 21.18 -21.38 25.61
CA LYS A 342 20.63 -21.23 26.97
C LYS A 342 19.31 -20.44 26.98
N LYS A 343 19.22 -19.34 26.21
CA LYS A 343 17.97 -18.58 26.07
C LYS A 343 16.87 -19.39 25.42
N LEU A 344 17.20 -20.20 24.40
CA LEU A 344 16.23 -21.05 23.72
C LEU A 344 15.72 -22.19 24.63
N GLU A 345 16.61 -22.82 25.39
CA GLU A 345 16.25 -23.84 26.38
C GLU A 345 15.41 -23.26 27.51
N ALA A 346 15.78 -22.08 28.05
CA ALA A 346 15.00 -21.39 29.05
C ALA A 346 13.59 -21.05 28.54
N LYS A 347 13.47 -20.59 27.28
CA LYS A 347 12.18 -20.31 26.66
C LYS A 347 11.33 -21.57 26.47
N LYS A 348 11.93 -22.70 26.06
CA LYS A 348 11.24 -23.99 25.94
C LYS A 348 10.77 -24.50 27.30
N GLU A 349 11.58 -24.33 28.34
CA GLU A 349 11.22 -24.73 29.71
C GLU A 349 10.07 -23.87 30.25
N GLU A 350 10.09 -22.56 30.00
CA GLU A 350 8.99 -21.66 30.34
C GLU A 350 7.68 -22.04 29.62
N GLU A 351 7.75 -22.36 28.33
CA GLU A 351 6.61 -22.81 27.55
C GLU A 351 6.05 -24.15 28.06
N ARG A 352 6.92 -25.10 28.41
CA ARG A 352 6.52 -26.36 29.05
C ARG A 352 5.82 -26.14 30.38
N ARG A 353 6.36 -25.28 31.25
CA ARG A 353 5.72 -24.92 32.52
C ARG A 353 4.34 -24.30 32.31
N ARG A 354 4.21 -23.40 31.33
CA ARG A 354 2.93 -22.77 30.98
C ARG A 354 1.90 -23.80 30.49
N GLN A 355 2.35 -24.82 29.76
CA GLN A 355 1.49 -25.89 29.28
C GLN A 355 1.03 -26.81 30.42
N GLU A 356 1.93 -27.17 31.35
CA GLU A 356 1.60 -27.94 32.54
C GLU A 356 0.61 -27.19 33.45
N GLU A 357 0.78 -25.86 33.63
CA GLU A 357 -0.16 -25.03 34.38
C GLU A 357 -1.55 -25.00 33.73
N LEU A 358 -1.63 -24.91 32.40
CA LEU A 358 -2.91 -24.97 31.68
C LEU A 358 -3.61 -26.32 31.86
N GLU A 359 -2.86 -27.43 31.77
CA GLU A 359 -3.41 -28.77 31.98
C GLU A 359 -3.92 -28.96 33.41
N GLN A 360 -3.20 -28.44 34.42
CA GLN A 360 -3.66 -28.46 35.81
C GLN A 360 -4.94 -27.63 36.00
N GLN A 361 -5.04 -26.46 35.38
CA GLN A 361 -6.25 -25.64 35.43
C GLN A 361 -7.44 -26.33 34.77
N GLU A 362 -7.22 -27.09 33.69
CA GLU A 362 -8.28 -27.84 33.02
C GLU A 362 -8.79 -29.00 33.88
N LYS A 363 -7.88 -29.79 34.48
CA LYS A 363 -8.23 -30.87 35.43
C LYS A 363 -8.99 -30.34 36.64
N GLU A 364 -8.60 -29.18 37.17
CA GLU A 364 -9.29 -28.54 38.29
C GLU A 364 -10.71 -28.11 37.88
N LYS A 365 -10.88 -27.51 36.70
CA LYS A 365 -12.21 -27.15 36.16
C LYS A 365 -13.08 -28.38 35.93
N GLU A 366 -12.50 -29.50 35.49
CA GLU A 366 -13.21 -30.76 35.32
C GLU A 366 -13.70 -31.30 36.67
N ARG A 367 -12.83 -31.33 37.70
CA ARG A 367 -13.22 -31.75 39.06
C ARG A 367 -14.35 -30.89 39.62
N GLN A 368 -14.30 -29.57 39.40
CA GLN A 368 -15.37 -28.66 39.81
C GLN A 368 -16.69 -28.94 39.09
N ARG A 369 -16.65 -29.27 37.80
CA ARG A 369 -17.85 -29.66 37.03
C ARG A 369 -18.45 -30.98 37.53
N GLU A 370 -17.63 -31.95 37.89
CA GLU A 370 -18.09 -33.22 38.47
C GLU A 370 -18.71 -33.02 39.85
N GLU A 371 -18.07 -32.26 40.73
CA GLU A 371 -18.62 -31.92 42.05
C GLU A 371 -19.96 -31.18 41.94
N GLN A 372 -20.08 -30.26 40.98
CA GLN A 372 -21.33 -29.55 40.71
C GLN A 372 -22.43 -30.50 40.22
N LYS A 373 -22.11 -31.44 39.32
CA LYS A 373 -23.06 -32.48 38.88
C LYS A 373 -23.49 -33.39 40.04
N GLU A 374 -22.60 -33.75 40.93
CA GLU A 374 -22.94 -34.57 42.11
C GLU A 374 -23.87 -33.82 43.07
N LYS A 375 -23.60 -32.54 43.35
CA LYS A 375 -24.48 -31.68 44.15
C LYS A 375 -25.87 -31.57 43.54
N GLU A 376 -25.97 -31.44 42.21
CA GLU A 376 -27.26 -31.45 41.51
C GLU A 376 -28.00 -32.80 41.61
N ARG A 377 -27.29 -33.93 41.55
CA ARG A 377 -27.90 -35.27 41.75
C ARG A 377 -28.46 -35.43 43.16
N ARG A 378 -27.68 -35.10 44.19
CA ARG A 378 -28.14 -35.15 45.60
C ARG A 378 -29.33 -34.23 45.84
N LYS A 379 -29.34 -33.03 45.22
CA LYS A 379 -30.47 -32.10 45.32
C LYS A 379 -31.75 -32.67 44.70
N LYS A 380 -31.65 -33.39 43.57
CA LYS A 380 -32.80 -34.04 42.93
C LYS A 380 -33.37 -35.18 43.80
N GLU A 381 -32.50 -36.01 44.37
CA GLU A 381 -32.91 -37.10 45.28
C GLU A 381 -33.66 -36.54 46.50
N LEU A 382 -33.19 -35.43 47.09
CA LEU A 382 -33.86 -34.81 48.24
C LEU A 382 -35.25 -34.22 47.91
N THR A 383 -35.48 -33.80 46.66
CA THR A 383 -36.78 -33.26 46.23
C THR A 383 -37.80 -34.34 45.89
N GLU A 384 -37.37 -35.54 45.48
CA GLU A 384 -38.29 -36.63 45.11
C GLU A 384 -38.99 -37.26 46.33
N ASP A 385 -38.40 -37.19 47.52
CA ASP A 385 -39.01 -37.72 48.76
C ASP A 385 -40.06 -36.78 49.40
N THR A 386 -40.24 -35.55 48.90
CA THR A 386 -41.19 -34.58 49.49
C THR A 386 -42.53 -34.52 48.77
N ASP A 387 -42.67 -35.12 47.58
CA ASP A 387 -43.92 -35.19 46.85
C ASP A 387 -44.66 -36.50 47.15
N GLY A 388 -45.24 -36.58 48.35
CA GLY A 388 -46.30 -37.53 48.64
C GLY A 388 -47.46 -37.37 47.64
N PRO A 389 -48.19 -38.45 47.30
CA PRO A 389 -49.21 -38.44 46.26
C PRO A 389 -50.34 -37.45 46.60
N VAL A 390 -50.28 -36.25 46.01
CA VAL A 390 -51.39 -35.31 46.00
C VAL A 390 -52.46 -35.90 45.08
N GLN A 391 -53.53 -36.40 45.69
CA GLN A 391 -54.77 -36.76 45.01
C GLN A 391 -55.22 -35.58 44.14
N GLN A 392 -55.13 -35.74 42.82
CA GLN A 392 -55.74 -34.83 41.86
C GLN A 392 -57.26 -35.01 41.92
N ASP A 393 -57.91 -34.17 42.73
CA ASP A 393 -59.33 -33.91 42.57
C ASP A 393 -59.54 -32.98 41.37
N GLY A 394 -60.36 -33.45 40.44
CA GLY A 394 -60.56 -32.81 39.16
C GLY A 394 -61.43 -31.57 39.29
N SER A 395 -60.91 -30.40 38.90
CA SER A 395 -61.79 -29.30 38.51
C SER A 395 -61.05 -28.19 37.75
N GLN A 396 -61.52 -27.97 36.53
CA GLN A 396 -61.83 -26.65 35.98
C GLN A 396 -60.74 -25.75 35.36
N ARG A 397 -61.09 -25.41 34.11
CA ARG A 397 -61.01 -24.11 33.43
C ARG A 397 -59.68 -23.72 32.77
N ARG A 398 -59.71 -23.87 31.44
CA ARG A 398 -58.89 -23.15 30.46
C ARG A 398 -58.94 -21.62 30.70
N PRO A 399 -57.81 -20.91 30.77
CA PRO A 399 -57.79 -19.46 30.66
C PRO A 399 -57.68 -19.02 29.18
N PRO A 400 -58.20 -17.84 28.82
CA PRO A 400 -58.21 -17.36 27.44
C PRO A 400 -56.87 -16.75 27.02
N ARG A 401 -56.56 -16.90 25.73
CA ARG A 401 -55.48 -16.23 25.00
C ARG A 401 -55.50 -14.71 25.25
N ARG A 402 -54.54 -14.20 26.04
CA ARG A 402 -54.21 -12.77 26.05
C ARG A 402 -53.29 -12.47 24.87
N LYS A 403 -53.78 -11.62 23.96
CA LYS A 403 -53.01 -10.97 22.91
C LYS A 403 -51.93 -10.10 23.59
N ARG A 404 -50.66 -10.33 23.26
CA ARG A 404 -49.57 -9.40 23.58
C ARG A 404 -49.79 -8.14 22.76
N LEU A 405 -49.98 -7.02 23.45
CA LEU A 405 -49.82 -5.68 22.90
C LEU A 405 -48.33 -5.39 22.82
N ASP A 406 -47.87 -4.99 21.64
CA ASP A 406 -46.54 -4.44 21.42
C ASP A 406 -46.43 -3.08 22.11
N LEU A 407 -45.72 -3.05 23.24
CA LEU A 407 -45.29 -1.83 23.91
C LEU A 407 -43.94 -1.43 23.31
N ALA A 408 -43.98 -0.48 22.37
CA ALA A 408 -42.80 0.21 21.87
C ALA A 408 -42.20 1.07 23.00
N LEU A 409 -41.09 0.61 23.58
CA LEU A 409 -40.23 1.44 24.43
C LEU A 409 -39.41 2.36 23.53
N VAL A 410 -39.86 3.60 23.39
CA VAL A 410 -39.06 4.71 22.85
C VAL A 410 -38.07 5.14 23.95
N TRP A 411 -36.79 4.88 23.74
CA TRP A 411 -35.73 5.45 24.56
C TRP A 411 -35.46 6.88 24.09
N LEU A 412 -35.86 7.86 24.90
CA LEU A 412 -35.43 9.25 24.77
C LEU A 412 -34.01 9.38 25.35
N THR A 413 -33.05 9.70 24.51
CA THR A 413 -31.71 10.13 24.93
C THR A 413 -31.76 11.57 25.45
N PRO A 414 -31.17 11.88 26.62
CA PRO A 414 -31.02 13.26 27.05
C PRO A 414 -29.90 13.95 26.27
N CYS A 415 -30.23 15.06 25.60
CA CYS A 415 -29.26 16.03 25.10
C CYS A 415 -28.65 16.78 26.29
N THR A 416 -27.37 16.56 26.56
CA THR A 416 -26.57 17.45 27.40
C THR A 416 -25.91 18.51 26.52
N THR A 417 -26.46 19.72 26.56
CA THR A 417 -25.77 20.94 26.15
C THR A 417 -24.79 21.32 27.25
N SER A 418 -23.49 21.28 27.01
CA SER A 418 -22.51 21.97 27.85
C SER A 418 -21.97 23.20 27.12
N SER A 419 -22.24 24.32 27.78
CA SER A 419 -21.85 25.68 27.46
C SER A 419 -20.36 25.94 27.68
N THR A 420 -19.86 26.84 26.85
CA THR A 420 -18.70 27.71 27.01
C THR A 420 -18.25 27.99 28.44
N SER A 421 -16.96 27.79 28.70
CA SER A 421 -16.22 28.43 29.80
C SER A 421 -14.88 28.95 29.28
N THR A 422 -14.85 30.26 29.11
CA THR A 422 -13.65 31.08 28.95
C THR A 422 -12.86 31.07 30.25
N GLN A 423 -11.56 30.73 30.22
CA GLN A 423 -10.61 31.25 31.19
C GLN A 423 -9.25 31.48 30.52
N ALA A 424 -8.91 32.76 30.40
CA ALA A 424 -7.57 33.25 30.17
C ALA A 424 -6.80 33.23 31.50
N ALA A 425 -5.57 32.74 31.48
CA ALA A 425 -4.56 33.10 32.47
C ALA A 425 -3.17 33.10 31.82
N ARG A 426 -2.64 34.32 31.66
CA ARG A 426 -1.21 34.62 31.51
C ARG A 426 -0.49 34.29 32.82
N MET A 427 0.71 33.73 32.74
CA MET A 427 1.94 34.05 33.52
C MET A 427 3.11 33.31 32.83
N THR A 428 4.02 33.98 32.10
CA THR A 428 5.28 34.64 32.52
C THR A 428 6.32 33.75 33.22
N GLY A 429 7.50 33.62 32.58
CA GLY A 429 8.75 33.01 33.06
C GLY A 429 9.25 31.98 32.04
N GLY A 430 10.29 32.18 31.23
CA GLY A 430 11.62 32.74 31.51
C GLY A 430 12.65 31.57 31.39
N PRO A 431 13.63 31.61 30.47
CA PRO A 431 14.37 30.41 30.05
C PRO A 431 15.60 30.15 30.94
N SER A 432 15.81 28.91 31.36
CA SER A 432 17.08 28.46 31.95
C SER A 432 17.93 27.77 30.89
N ALA A 433 19.08 28.39 30.61
CA ALA A 433 20.18 27.82 29.85
C ALA A 433 20.82 26.65 30.61
N THR A 434 21.10 25.56 29.91
CA THR A 434 22.14 24.59 30.27
C THR A 434 22.87 24.16 29.00
N GLU A 435 23.81 25.02 28.62
CA GLU A 435 25.22 24.69 28.38
C GLU A 435 25.55 23.19 28.31
N TRP A 436 25.71 22.64 27.10
CA TRP A 436 26.44 21.39 26.87
C TRP A 436 27.62 21.63 25.93
N SER A 437 28.73 21.06 26.35
CA SER A 437 30.11 21.46 26.07
C SER A 437 30.62 20.99 24.72
N LEU A 438 31.50 21.82 24.16
CA LEU A 438 32.39 21.56 23.04
C LEU A 438 33.21 20.27 23.23
N ARG A 439 33.24 19.41 22.20
CA ARG A 439 34.45 18.64 21.85
C ARG A 439 34.87 18.99 20.43
N LYS A 440 35.80 19.94 20.33
CA LYS A 440 36.72 20.07 19.18
C LYS A 440 37.89 19.14 19.41
N SER A 441 38.03 18.11 18.58
CA SER A 441 39.31 17.43 18.36
C SER A 441 40.03 18.12 17.21
N LEU A 442 41.09 18.85 17.55
CA LEU A 442 42.13 19.32 16.63
C LEU A 442 42.99 18.12 16.24
N SER A 443 43.17 17.87 14.95
CA SER A 443 44.42 17.28 14.44
C SER A 443 45.05 18.28 13.49
N ALA A 444 46.27 18.69 13.83
CA ALA A 444 47.05 19.65 13.11
C ALA A 444 47.72 19.04 11.85
N ALA A 445 47.82 19.89 10.83
CA ALA A 445 48.97 20.14 9.97
C ALA A 445 49.59 19.00 9.14
N CYS A 446 49.40 19.10 7.81
CA CYS A 446 50.49 19.15 6.83
C CYS A 446 50.12 20.20 5.76
N ALA A 447 51.03 21.16 5.52
CA ALA A 447 50.93 22.21 4.51
C ALA A 447 51.77 21.85 3.26
N PRO A 448 51.88 22.68 2.20
CA PRO A 448 51.22 22.40 0.92
C PRO A 448 52.20 22.24 -0.26
N ALA A 449 51.69 21.76 -1.39
CA ALA A 449 52.33 21.91 -2.70
C ALA A 449 51.34 22.57 -3.69
N ALA A 450 51.92 23.41 -4.52
CA ALA A 450 51.32 24.45 -5.35
C ALA A 450 50.37 23.98 -6.47
N GLY A 451 49.50 24.92 -6.87
CA GLY A 451 49.06 25.06 -8.27
C GLY A 451 47.59 24.75 -8.49
N ASP A 452 46.75 25.80 -8.57
CA ASP A 452 45.75 26.04 -9.64
C ASP A 452 44.55 26.91 -9.20
N PRO A 453 43.89 27.62 -10.14
CA PRO A 453 43.34 28.94 -9.90
C PRO A 453 41.93 28.96 -9.30
N LEU A 454 41.66 30.05 -8.60
CA LEU A 454 40.42 30.38 -7.88
C LEU A 454 39.17 30.33 -8.77
N PRO A 455 38.03 29.81 -8.27
CA PRO A 455 36.73 30.10 -8.86
C PRO A 455 36.23 31.47 -8.44
N VAL A 456 35.80 32.26 -9.44
CA VAL A 456 35.05 33.50 -9.28
C VAL A 456 33.70 33.16 -8.63
N VAL A 457 33.49 33.63 -7.40
CA VAL A 457 32.19 33.57 -6.72
C VAL A 457 31.40 34.81 -7.12
N HIS A 458 30.36 34.62 -7.95
CA HIS A 458 29.32 35.62 -8.13
C HIS A 458 28.44 35.67 -6.87
N VAL A 459 28.55 36.76 -6.11
CA VAL A 459 27.57 37.13 -5.09
C VAL A 459 26.36 37.71 -5.83
N LEU A 460 25.29 36.92 -5.96
CA LEU A 460 23.98 37.43 -6.34
C LEU A 460 23.23 37.87 -5.09
N ASP A 461 23.14 39.18 -4.94
CA ASP A 461 22.32 39.89 -3.98
C ASP A 461 20.85 39.76 -4.40
N VAL A 462 20.03 39.05 -3.61
CA VAL A 462 18.58 38.94 -3.85
C VAL A 462 17.86 39.69 -2.74
N THR A 463 17.74 41.00 -2.92
CA THR A 463 16.70 41.79 -2.26
C THR A 463 15.61 42.07 -3.29
N SER A 464 14.51 41.32 -3.22
CA SER A 464 13.32 41.56 -4.05
C SER A 464 12.06 41.41 -3.21
N SER A 465 11.66 42.55 -2.70
CA SER A 465 10.39 42.90 -2.06
C SER A 465 9.16 42.33 -2.78
N PHE A 466 8.36 41.55 -2.05
CA PHE A 466 6.99 41.21 -2.46
C PHE A 466 6.08 42.43 -2.28
N ARG A 467 5.67 43.07 -3.39
CA ARG A 467 4.45 43.89 -3.44
C ARG A 467 3.35 43.07 -4.09
N VAL A 468 2.40 42.62 -3.28
CA VAL A 468 1.14 42.01 -3.75
C VAL A 468 0.24 43.12 -4.28
N SER A 469 -0.02 43.13 -5.58
CA SER A 469 -1.02 44.00 -6.21
C SER A 469 -2.40 43.31 -6.16
N LEU A 470 -3.28 43.82 -5.30
CA LEU A 470 -4.70 43.49 -5.19
C LEU A 470 -5.48 44.05 -6.40
N LYS A 471 -5.31 43.44 -7.58
CA LYS A 471 -6.10 43.82 -8.77
C LYS A 471 -6.43 42.69 -9.75
N GLN A 472 -6.48 41.45 -9.28
CA GLN A 472 -6.82 40.30 -10.13
C GLN A 472 -7.69 39.25 -9.41
N ILE A 473 -8.65 39.74 -8.61
CA ILE A 473 -9.74 38.94 -8.04
C ILE A 473 -11.06 39.64 -8.41
N SER A 474 -11.36 39.70 -9.72
CA SER A 474 -12.70 40.11 -10.18
C SER A 474 -13.14 39.51 -11.52
N GLU A 475 -12.39 38.58 -12.14
CA GLU A 475 -12.75 38.01 -13.45
C GLU A 475 -12.88 36.48 -13.50
N GLN A 476 -12.97 35.80 -12.34
CA GLN A 476 -13.23 34.34 -12.31
C GLN A 476 -14.59 33.93 -11.70
N CYS A 477 -15.49 34.89 -11.43
CA CYS A 477 -16.84 34.58 -10.92
C CYS A 477 -17.95 34.50 -11.99
N LEU A 478 -17.64 34.49 -13.29
CA LEU A 478 -18.67 34.49 -14.36
C LEU A 478 -18.65 33.27 -15.30
N CYS A 479 -17.94 32.19 -14.98
CA CYS A 479 -17.96 30.96 -15.79
C CYS A 479 -18.66 29.76 -15.15
N TYR A 480 -19.33 29.92 -14.00
CA TYR A 480 -19.97 28.79 -13.28
C TYR A 480 -21.51 28.76 -13.30
N TRP A 481 -22.16 29.61 -14.10
CA TRP A 481 -23.63 29.69 -14.17
C TRP A 481 -24.26 29.35 -15.54
N SER A 482 -23.48 28.84 -16.51
CA SER A 482 -23.99 28.52 -17.86
C SER A 482 -24.29 27.02 -18.11
N SER A 483 -24.05 26.12 -17.15
CA SER A 483 -24.17 24.67 -17.38
C SER A 483 -25.37 23.99 -16.69
N LEU A 484 -26.31 24.75 -16.13
CA LEU A 484 -27.46 24.20 -15.39
C LEU A 484 -28.84 24.45 -16.02
N VAL A 485 -28.93 24.76 -17.33
CA VAL A 485 -30.22 25.07 -18.00
C VAL A 485 -30.46 24.28 -19.32
N GLN A 486 -29.76 23.16 -19.56
CA GLN A 486 -29.99 22.36 -20.79
C GLN A 486 -30.17 20.85 -20.59
N VAL A 487 -30.70 20.41 -19.44
CA VAL A 487 -31.10 18.99 -19.24
C VAL A 487 -32.50 18.90 -18.67
N THR A 488 -33.48 19.48 -19.36
CA THR A 488 -34.89 19.13 -19.24
C THR A 488 -35.60 19.44 -20.55
N ARG A 489 -35.51 18.53 -21.52
CA ARG A 489 -36.52 18.33 -22.58
C ARG A 489 -36.06 17.21 -23.51
N ARG A 490 -37.02 16.36 -23.88
CA ARG A 490 -36.99 15.26 -24.86
C ARG A 490 -36.70 13.89 -24.29
N HIS A 491 -37.77 13.23 -23.83
CA HIS A 491 -38.12 11.89 -24.29
C HIS A 491 -39.62 11.67 -24.08
N THR A 492 -40.39 11.89 -25.14
CA THR A 492 -41.78 11.39 -25.30
C THR A 492 -42.12 11.46 -26.79
N CYS A 493 -42.81 10.44 -27.28
CA CYS A 493 -43.25 10.16 -28.67
C CYS A 493 -42.15 9.61 -29.61
N GLN A 494 -42.38 8.61 -30.46
CA GLN A 494 -43.51 7.70 -30.68
C GLN A 494 -43.02 6.57 -31.61
N LEU A 495 -43.71 5.43 -31.55
CA LEU A 495 -43.68 4.34 -32.54
C LEU A 495 -44.15 4.79 -33.94
N VAL A 496 -43.94 3.88 -34.91
CA VAL A 496 -44.52 3.77 -36.27
C VAL A 496 -43.61 4.32 -37.39
N HIS A 497 -42.85 3.43 -38.07
CA HIS A 497 -43.32 2.73 -39.28
C HIS A 497 -42.41 1.56 -39.63
#